data_AF-A0A841RDA4-F1
#
_entry.id   AF-A0A841RDA4-F1
#
_cell.length_a   1.000
_cell.length_b   1.000
_cell.length_c   1.000
_cell.angle_alpha   90.00
_cell.angle_beta   90.00
_cell.angle_gamma   90.00
#
_symmetry.space_group_name_H-M   'P 1'
#
loop_
_entity.id
_entity.type
_entity.pdbx_description
1 polymer ?
#
loop_
_entity_poly.entity_id
_entity_poly.type
_entity_poly.pdbx_seq_one_letter_code
_entity_poly.pdbx_strand_id
1 'polypeptide(L)' 'MTKRLAESGKMIGIELLDHLIIGEYKFTSLKEKGYL' A
#
# COMPACT_ATOMS: atom_id res chain seq x y z
N MET A 1 9.29 0.19 -3.08
CA MET A 1 8.57 1.46 -3.31
C MET A 1 7.56 1.72 -2.19
N THR A 2 6.60 0.82 -1.96
CA THR A 2 5.51 0.94 -0.97
C THR A 2 5.93 1.46 0.41
N LYS A 3 7.00 0.91 1.00
CA LYS A 3 7.52 1.36 2.31
C LYS A 3 7.82 2.86 2.38
N ARG A 4 8.51 3.41 1.38
CA ARG A 4 8.87 4.84 1.33
C ARG A 4 7.63 5.73 1.20
N LEU A 5 6.62 5.28 0.45
CA LEU A 5 5.36 6.00 0.30
C LEU A 5 4.57 6.00 1.62
N ALA A 6 4.49 4.84 2.30
CA ALA A 6 3.84 4.72 3.61
C ALA A 6 4.53 5.60 4.68
N GLU A 7 5.86 5.59 4.74
CA GLU A 7 6.66 6.45 5.63
C GLU A 7 6.42 7.94 5.33
N SER A 8 6.38 8.31 4.05
CA SER A 8 6.15 9.69 3.63
C SER A 8 4.74 10.17 4.00
N GLY A 9 3.72 9.32 3.80
CA GLY A 9 2.36 9.59 4.23
C GLY A 9 2.26 9.80 5.74
N LYS A 10 2.88 8.91 6.52
CA LYS A 10 2.94 9.03 7.98
C LYS A 10 3.59 10.34 8.43
N MET A 11 4.62 10.81 7.74
CA MET A 11 5.29 12.09 8.06
C MET A 11 4.38 13.30 7.89
N ILE A 12 3.47 13.28 6.92
CA ILE A 12 2.53 14.39 6.63
C ILE A 12 1.15 14.17 7.24
N GLY A 13 0.96 13.13 8.06
CA GLY A 13 -0.31 12.82 8.71
C GLY A 13 -1.36 12.20 7.80
N ILE A 14 -0.96 11.60 6.68
CA ILE A 14 -1.86 10.93 5.73
C ILE A 14 -1.49 9.44 5.65
N GLU A 15 -2.36 8.57 6.13
CA GLU A 15 -2.12 7.13 6.13
C GLU A 15 -2.33 6.50 4.74
N LEU A 16 -1.42 5.63 4.32
CA LEU A 16 -1.61 4.81 3.12
C LEU A 16 -2.57 3.66 3.45
N LEU A 17 -3.78 3.71 2.89
CA LEU A 17 -4.81 2.72 3.19
C LEU A 17 -4.50 1.31 2.66
N ASP A 18 -3.99 1.23 1.43
CA ASP A 18 -3.54 -0.02 0.79
C ASP A 18 -2.69 0.28 -0.45
N HIS A 19 -1.98 -0.73 -0.93
CA HIS A 19 -1.33 -0.75 -2.23
C HIS A 19 -1.84 -1.97 -3.01
N LEU A 20 -2.66 -1.72 -4.01
CA LEU A 20 -3.25 -2.76 -4.85
C LEU A 20 -2.39 -3.02 -6.08
N ILE A 21 -2.01 -4.28 -6.28
CA ILE A 21 -1.41 -4.74 -7.55
C ILE A 21 -2.53 -5.37 -8.37
N ILE A 22 -2.85 -4.78 -9.53
CA ILE A 22 -3.94 -5.21 -10.41
C ILE A 22 -3.37 -6.01 -11.59
N GLY A 23 -3.99 -7.15 -11.89
CA GLY A 23 -3.72 -7.96 -13.08
C GLY A 23 -5.03 -8.38 -13.74
N GLU A 24 -4.96 -9.33 -14.68
CA GLU A 24 -6.13 -9.79 -15.42
C GLU A 24 -7.22 -10.37 -14.49
N TYR A 25 -8.33 -9.64 -14.37
CA TYR A 25 -9.49 -9.91 -13.50
C TYR A 25 -9.17 -10.21 -12.03
N LYS A 26 -8.02 -9.78 -11.52
CA LYS A 26 -7.61 -10.02 -10.13
C LYS A 26 -6.82 -8.85 -9.57
N PHE A 27 -6.85 -8.73 -8.25
CA PHE A 27 -5.98 -7.82 -7.53
C PHE A 27 -5.30 -8.53 -6.35
N THR A 28 -4.21 -7.96 -5.86
CA THR A 28 -3.58 -8.34 -4.61
C THR A 28 -3.46 -7.12 -3.73
N SER A 29 -4.08 -7.17 -2.54
CA SER A 29 -3.85 -6.21 -1.46
C SER A 29 -2.52 -6.52 -0.78
N LEU A 30 -1.64 -5.53 -0.69
CA LEU A 30 -0.41 -5.67 0.09
C LEU A 30 -0.69 -5.53 1.60
N LYS A 31 -1.76 -4.82 1.99
CA LYS A 31 -2.22 -4.75 3.38
C LYS A 31 -2.71 -6.10 3.89
N GLU A 32 -3.59 -6.78 3.16
CA GLU A 32 -4.13 -8.09 3.57
C GLU A 32 -3.03 -9.16 3.68
N LYS A 33 -1.98 -9.05 2.86
CA LYS A 33 -0.83 -9.96 2.91
C LYS A 33 0.22 -9.60 3.98
N GLY A 34 0.04 -8.49 4.72
CA GLY A 34 0.96 -8.06 5.78
C GLY A 34 2.26 -7.43 5.28
N TYR A 35 2.28 -6.89 4.06
CA TYR A 35 3.45 -6.20 3.49
C TYR A 35 3.44 -4.68 3.68
N LEU A 36 2.35 -4.14 4.22
CA LEU A 36 2.14 -2.70 4.42
C LEU A 36 2.40 -2.31 5.88
#